data_AF-A0A450RVV5-F1
#
_entry.id   AF-A0A450RVV5-F1
#
_cell.length_a   1.000
_cell.length_b   1.000
_cell.length_c   1.000
_cell.angle_alpha   90.00
_cell.angle_beta   90.00
_cell.angle_gamma   90.00
#
_symmetry.space_group_name_H-M   'P 1'
#
loop_
_entity.id
_entity.type
_entity.pdbx_description
1 polymer ?
#
loop_
_entity_poly.entity_id
_entity_poly.type
_entity_poly.pdbx_seq_one_letter_code
_entity_poly.pdbx_strand_id
1 'polypeptide(L)'
;MECEDYADSLTAERVRRVIHGYEYQGTQKEELLREKITWSNLSKNTARNKLLDQVRSLENLESMRFDDIKKTIKDGELIVTGETKITERVEGLGGGFTYYTLGDPLDLDRMLTGESLPDYASIGAWLFHTATGEPLDPKGIREEESYLGESAGFHVWLIYQPELDFLKSRDAALTLSFAERISERKDKRHLVFAPARFVPNKMLLPLGVEHAPLPFALYRFEKE
;
A
#
# COMPACT_ATOMS: atom_id res chain seq x y z
N MET A 1 3.88 -8.70 -5.62
CA MET A 1 2.68 -7.93 -5.23
C MET A 1 1.59 -8.95 -5.06
N GLU A 2 0.99 -9.04 -3.87
CA GLU A 2 -0.10 -9.98 -3.60
C GLU A 2 -1.43 -9.25 -3.84
N CYS A 3 -2.21 -9.72 -4.81
CA CYS A 3 -3.44 -9.04 -5.28
C CYS A 3 -4.70 -9.88 -5.09
N GLU A 4 -4.61 -10.97 -4.34
CA GLU A 4 -5.72 -11.88 -4.09
C GLU A 4 -6.65 -11.33 -2.99
N ASP A 5 -7.92 -11.75 -2.99
CA ASP A 5 -8.94 -11.28 -2.03
C ASP A 5 -8.59 -11.59 -0.56
N TYR A 6 -7.73 -12.59 -0.33
CA TYR A 6 -7.24 -12.96 0.99
C TYR A 6 -5.98 -12.19 1.42
N ALA A 7 -5.47 -11.27 0.59
CA ALA A 7 -4.25 -10.54 0.88
C ALA A 7 -4.34 -9.77 2.19
N ASP A 8 -5.49 -9.15 2.50
CA ASP A 8 -5.68 -8.47 3.79
C ASP A 8 -5.96 -9.47 4.93
N SER A 9 -6.91 -10.38 4.74
CA SER A 9 -7.39 -11.27 5.80
C SER A 9 -6.38 -12.33 6.24
N LEU A 10 -5.46 -12.73 5.36
CA LEU A 10 -4.46 -13.76 5.64
C LEU A 10 -3.03 -13.22 5.56
N THR A 11 -2.64 -12.64 4.43
CA THR A 11 -1.23 -12.30 4.20
C THR A 11 -0.80 -11.11 5.05
N ALA A 12 -1.55 -10.00 4.99
CA ALA A 12 -1.32 -8.83 5.82
C ALA A 12 -1.48 -9.18 7.30
N GLU A 13 -2.46 -10.02 7.65
CA GLU A 13 -2.63 -10.46 9.03
C GLU A 13 -1.47 -11.31 9.56
N ARG A 14 -0.89 -12.19 8.74
CA ARG A 14 0.34 -12.91 9.11
C ARG A 14 1.50 -11.94 9.37
N VAL A 15 1.65 -10.92 8.53
CA VAL A 15 2.68 -9.89 8.72
C VAL A 15 2.40 -9.06 9.98
N ARG A 16 1.14 -8.70 10.28
CA ARG A 16 0.75 -8.03 11.54
C ARG A 16 1.17 -8.85 12.75
N ARG A 17 0.93 -10.16 12.73
CA ARG A 17 1.29 -11.08 13.83
C ARG A 17 2.79 -11.22 14.02
N VAL A 18 3.57 -11.22 12.93
CA VAL A 18 5.04 -11.25 13.03
C VAL A 18 5.57 -9.95 13.64
N ILE A 19 5.02 -8.81 13.24
CA ILE A 19 5.48 -7.49 13.69
C ILE A 19 5.05 -7.22 15.14
N HIS A 20 3.79 -7.46 15.48
CA HIS A 20 3.21 -7.09 16.77
C HIS A 20 3.19 -8.25 17.78
N GLY A 21 3.43 -9.47 17.33
CA GLY A 21 3.22 -10.67 18.13
C GLY A 21 1.79 -11.19 18.03
N TYR A 22 1.55 -12.37 18.58
CA TYR A 22 0.26 -13.05 18.53
C TYR A 22 0.01 -13.90 19.78
N GLU A 23 -1.26 -14.12 20.10
CA GLU A 23 -1.64 -15.03 21.18
C GLU A 23 -1.28 -16.47 20.81
N TYR A 24 -0.57 -17.14 21.71
CA TYR A 24 -0.16 -18.51 21.55
C TYR A 24 0.09 -19.11 22.93
N GLN A 25 -0.50 -20.28 23.15
CA GLN A 25 -0.24 -21.08 24.33
C GLN A 25 0.36 -22.41 23.89
N GLY A 26 1.58 -22.70 24.35
CA GLY A 26 2.27 -23.91 23.95
C GLY A 26 3.76 -23.88 24.26
N THR A 27 4.48 -24.82 23.65
CA THR A 27 5.93 -24.91 23.79
C THR A 27 6.56 -24.57 22.46
N GLN A 28 7.26 -23.44 22.42
CA GLN A 28 8.11 -23.08 21.30
C GLN A 28 9.39 -23.91 21.39
N LYS A 29 9.84 -24.45 20.26
CA LYS A 29 11.08 -25.24 20.18
C LYS A 29 12.03 -24.59 19.18
N GLU A 30 13.28 -24.45 19.58
CA GLU A 30 14.39 -24.02 18.72
C GLU A 30 15.42 -25.15 18.66
N GLU A 31 15.82 -25.56 17.46
CA GLU A 31 16.87 -26.58 17.28
C GLU A 31 18.25 -25.90 17.43
N LEU A 32 19.00 -26.34 18.43
CA LEU A 32 20.34 -25.81 18.74
C LEU A 32 21.44 -26.66 18.10
N LEU A 33 21.19 -27.96 17.94
CA LEU A 33 22.14 -28.90 17.35
C LEU A 33 21.41 -30.09 16.73
N ARG A 34 21.90 -30.53 15.56
CA ARG A 34 21.59 -31.81 14.94
C ARG A 34 22.86 -32.48 14.47
N GLU A 35 23.13 -33.68 14.97
CA GLU A 35 24.32 -34.44 14.61
C GLU A 35 24.02 -35.92 14.42
N LYS A 36 24.50 -36.49 13.31
CA LYS A 36 24.32 -37.91 13.02
C LYS A 36 25.14 -38.78 13.97
N ILE A 37 24.47 -39.69 14.67
CA ILE A 37 25.11 -40.68 15.52
C ILE A 37 25.60 -41.84 14.66
N THR A 38 26.90 -42.06 14.70
CA THR A 38 27.56 -43.21 14.06
C THR A 38 28.26 -44.07 15.10
N TRP A 39 28.46 -45.36 14.79
CA TRP A 39 29.19 -46.27 15.68
C TRP A 39 30.60 -45.76 16.00
N SER A 40 31.28 -45.11 15.04
CA SER A 40 32.59 -44.50 15.25
C SER A 40 32.56 -43.34 16.26
N ASN A 41 31.49 -42.55 16.27
CA ASN A 41 31.34 -41.41 17.18
C ASN A 41 31.06 -41.88 18.62
N LEU A 42 30.40 -43.03 18.79
CA LEU A 42 30.13 -43.63 20.10
C LEU A 42 31.28 -44.48 20.64
N SER A 43 31.94 -45.26 19.78
CA SER A 43 32.96 -46.25 20.18
C SER A 43 34.33 -45.62 20.48
N LYS A 44 34.66 -44.47 19.87
CA LYS A 44 35.93 -43.77 20.11
C LYS A 44 35.76 -42.78 21.27
N ASN A 45 36.48 -43.00 22.37
CA ASN A 45 36.43 -42.12 23.56
C ASN A 45 36.59 -40.63 23.23
N THR A 46 37.53 -40.29 22.35
CA THR A 46 37.78 -38.89 21.95
C THR A 46 36.59 -38.27 21.22
N ALA A 47 35.99 -39.00 20.27
CA ALA A 47 34.85 -38.51 19.49
C ALA A 47 33.59 -38.38 20.37
N ARG A 48 33.35 -39.37 21.25
CA ARG A 48 32.26 -39.35 22.21
C ARG A 48 32.39 -38.17 23.19
N ASN A 49 33.58 -37.96 23.75
CA ASN A 49 33.80 -36.86 24.68
C ASN A 49 33.60 -35.50 24.00
N LYS A 50 34.10 -35.34 22.77
CA LYS A 50 33.87 -34.10 21.99
C LYS A 50 32.38 -33.80 21.80
N LEU A 51 31.58 -34.81 21.44
CA LEU A 51 30.14 -34.67 21.26
C LEU A 51 29.44 -34.29 22.57
N LEU A 52 29.81 -34.94 23.69
CA LEU A 52 29.27 -34.61 25.01
C LEU A 52 29.67 -33.20 25.48
N ASP A 53 30.92 -32.80 25.25
CA ASP A 53 31.42 -31.48 25.59
C ASP A 53 30.71 -30.39 24.78
N GLN A 54 30.42 -30.66 23.51
CA GLN A 54 29.66 -29.75 22.65
C GLN A 54 28.22 -29.57 23.15
N VAL A 55 27.52 -30.66 23.47
CA VAL A 55 26.16 -30.60 24.04
C VAL A 55 26.16 -29.84 25.37
N ARG A 56 27.11 -30.15 26.26
CA ARG A 56 27.23 -29.48 27.57
C ARG A 56 27.54 -28.00 27.44
N SER A 57 28.37 -27.62 26.46
CA SER A 57 28.68 -26.22 26.18
C SER A 57 27.44 -25.47 25.73
N LEU A 58 26.66 -26.05 24.80
CA LEU A 58 25.39 -25.48 24.37
C LEU A 58 24.39 -25.35 25.52
N GLU A 59 24.25 -26.38 26.37
CA GLU A 59 23.39 -26.30 27.54
C GLU A 59 23.74 -25.11 28.45
N ASN A 60 25.02 -24.92 28.74
CA ASN A 60 25.46 -23.84 29.61
C ASN A 60 25.25 -22.46 28.98
N LEU A 61 25.62 -22.30 27.71
CA LEU A 61 25.52 -21.03 26.98
C LEU A 61 24.07 -20.59 26.77
N GLU A 62 23.18 -21.55 26.50
CA GLU A 62 21.80 -21.29 26.12
C GLU A 62 20.81 -21.39 27.30
N SER A 63 21.27 -21.79 28.49
CA SER A 63 20.43 -21.97 29.69
C SER A 63 19.64 -20.74 30.11
N MET A 64 20.10 -19.53 29.77
CA MET A 64 19.39 -18.28 30.06
C MET A 64 18.32 -17.93 29.01
N ARG A 65 18.37 -18.53 27.81
CA ARG A 65 17.46 -18.24 26.70
C ARG A 65 16.21 -19.11 26.68
N PHE A 66 16.25 -20.29 27.30
CA PHE A 66 15.18 -21.28 27.25
C PHE A 66 14.80 -21.75 28.66
N ASP A 67 13.54 -22.15 28.84
CA ASP A 67 13.07 -22.73 30.11
C ASP A 67 13.62 -24.15 30.32
N ASP A 68 13.82 -24.89 29.22
CA ASP A 68 14.37 -26.24 29.22
C ASP A 68 15.23 -26.48 27.98
N ILE A 69 16.22 -27.37 28.08
CA ILE A 69 17.01 -27.83 26.94
C ILE A 69 16.90 -29.34 26.90
N LYS A 70 16.25 -29.89 25.88
CA LYS A 70 16.05 -31.33 25.69
C LYS A 70 17.04 -31.91 24.70
N LYS A 71 17.46 -33.14 24.98
CA LYS A 71 18.34 -33.94 24.11
C LYS A 71 17.61 -35.21 23.73
N THR A 72 17.46 -35.47 22.45
CA THR A 72 16.72 -36.62 21.94
C THR A 72 17.52 -37.29 20.83
N ILE A 73 17.36 -38.60 20.69
CA ILE A 73 17.91 -39.34 19.55
C ILE A 73 16.72 -39.80 18.71
N LYS A 74 16.67 -39.37 17.46
CA LYS A 74 15.61 -39.75 16.52
C LYS A 74 16.23 -40.00 15.14
N ASP A 75 15.82 -41.08 14.50
CA ASP A 75 16.28 -41.45 13.15
C ASP A 75 17.82 -41.53 13.01
N GLY A 76 18.50 -41.88 14.11
CA GLY A 76 19.95 -41.97 14.16
C GLY A 76 20.68 -40.63 14.33
N GLU A 77 19.96 -39.55 14.64
CA GLU A 77 20.53 -38.22 14.89
C GLU A 77 20.31 -37.79 16.34
N LEU A 78 21.34 -37.22 16.96
CA LEU A 78 21.24 -36.46 18.20
C LEU A 78 20.68 -35.08 17.85
N ILE A 79 19.57 -34.72 18.48
CA ILE A 79 18.93 -33.42 18.33
C ILE A 79 18.86 -32.78 19.71
N VAL A 80 19.41 -31.56 19.82
CA VAL A 80 19.32 -30.70 21.01
C VAL A 80 18.36 -29.56 20.70
N THR A 81 17.33 -29.41 21.52
CA THR A 81 16.30 -28.37 21.36
C THR A 81 16.16 -27.53 22.62
N GLY A 82 16.19 -26.21 22.48
CA GLY A 82 15.71 -25.29 23.49
C GLY A 82 14.18 -25.24 23.46
N GLU A 83 13.53 -25.34 24.62
CA GLU A 83 12.08 -25.25 24.76
C GLU A 83 11.72 -24.08 25.67
N THR A 84 10.84 -23.19 25.19
CA THR A 84 10.28 -22.07 25.95
C THR A 84 8.76 -22.26 26.06
N LYS A 85 8.23 -22.18 27.27
CA LYS A 85 6.79 -22.22 27.52
C LYS A 85 6.20 -20.84 27.32
N ILE A 86 5.31 -20.75 26.35
CA ILE A 86 4.54 -19.54 26.10
C ILE A 86 3.18 -19.73 26.74
N THR A 87 2.86 -18.88 27.72
CA THR A 87 1.63 -18.98 28.50
C THR A 87 0.46 -18.22 27.87
N GLU A 88 0.74 -17.19 27.08
CA GLU A 88 -0.30 -16.30 26.55
C GLU A 88 0.08 -15.69 25.20
N ARG A 89 1.27 -15.07 25.07
CA ARG A 89 1.63 -14.28 23.90
C ARG A 89 3.08 -14.48 23.46
N VAL A 90 3.29 -14.53 22.16
CA VAL A 90 4.61 -14.40 21.51
C VAL A 90 4.85 -12.92 21.22
N GLU A 91 5.99 -12.39 21.67
CA GLU A 91 6.41 -11.02 21.35
C GLU A 91 6.67 -10.84 19.85
N GLY A 92 6.33 -9.65 19.35
CA GLY A 92 6.57 -9.29 17.95
C GLY A 92 8.03 -8.99 17.67
N LEU A 93 8.45 -9.10 16.40
CA LEU A 93 9.80 -8.74 15.97
C LEU A 93 9.97 -7.23 15.76
N GLY A 94 8.89 -6.45 15.89
CA GLY A 94 8.86 -5.03 15.58
C GLY A 94 8.89 -4.76 14.07
N GLY A 95 8.86 -3.47 13.71
CA GLY A 95 8.78 -3.00 12.32
C GLY A 95 7.41 -2.42 11.96
N GLY A 96 7.22 -2.16 10.67
CA GLY A 96 5.96 -1.63 10.15
C GLY A 96 5.77 -2.07 8.70
N PHE A 97 4.52 -2.22 8.31
CA PHE A 97 4.15 -2.42 6.91
C PHE A 97 2.88 -1.65 6.61
N THR A 98 2.72 -1.26 5.35
CA THR A 98 1.52 -0.61 4.86
C THR A 98 0.94 -1.48 3.75
N TYR A 99 -0.37 -1.71 3.82
CA TYR A 99 -1.12 -2.30 2.73
C TYR A 99 -2.02 -1.21 2.13
N TYR A 100 -2.23 -1.27 0.83
CA TYR A 100 -3.12 -0.39 0.11
C TYR A 100 -4.10 -1.24 -0.68
N THR A 101 -5.37 -0.86 -0.67
CA THR A 101 -6.37 -1.40 -1.60
C THR A 101 -6.34 -0.55 -2.85
N LEU A 102 -6.10 -1.18 -4.00
CA LEU A 102 -6.22 -0.51 -5.28
C LEU A 102 -7.71 -0.30 -5.59
N GLY A 103 -8.08 0.89 -6.03
CA GLY A 103 -9.42 1.17 -6.54
C GLY A 103 -9.65 0.51 -7.90
N ASP A 104 -10.82 0.76 -8.48
CA ASP A 104 -11.16 0.22 -9.80
C ASP A 104 -10.09 0.64 -10.83
N PRO A 105 -9.67 -0.27 -11.72
CA PRO A 105 -8.68 0.04 -12.72
C PRO A 105 -9.19 1.15 -13.63
N LEU A 106 -8.32 2.13 -13.88
CA LEU A 106 -8.56 3.14 -14.91
C LEU A 106 -8.48 2.48 -16.29
N ASP A 107 -9.63 2.03 -16.80
CA ASP A 107 -9.77 1.56 -18.17
C ASP A 107 -9.85 2.77 -19.10
N LEU A 108 -8.70 3.18 -19.62
CA LEU A 108 -8.60 4.31 -20.53
C LEU A 108 -9.48 4.11 -21.77
N ASP A 109 -9.55 2.91 -22.34
CA ASP A 109 -10.34 2.67 -23.56
C ASP A 109 -11.85 2.81 -23.28
N ARG A 110 -12.35 2.26 -22.17
CA ARG A 110 -13.76 2.44 -21.75
C ARG A 110 -14.08 3.85 -21.29
N MET A 111 -13.12 4.54 -20.70
CA MET A 111 -13.21 5.96 -20.39
C MET A 111 -13.34 6.78 -21.68
N LEU A 112 -12.63 6.38 -22.74
CA LEU A 112 -12.71 6.99 -24.06
C LEU A 112 -13.99 6.61 -24.84
N THR A 113 -14.70 5.54 -24.47
CA THR A 113 -16.02 5.22 -25.06
C THR A 113 -17.18 5.72 -24.20
N GLY A 114 -16.94 6.22 -22.98
CA GLY A 114 -17.99 6.64 -22.05
C GLY A 114 -18.80 5.48 -21.46
N GLU A 115 -18.37 4.23 -21.63
CA GLU A 115 -19.02 3.03 -21.09
C GLU A 115 -18.82 2.86 -19.58
N SER A 116 -17.66 3.30 -19.08
CA SER A 116 -17.32 3.27 -17.65
C SER A 116 -16.56 4.54 -17.30
N LEU A 117 -17.28 5.50 -16.70
CA LEU A 117 -16.68 6.74 -16.24
C LEU A 117 -16.05 6.53 -14.85
N PRO A 118 -14.76 6.84 -14.66
CA PRO A 118 -14.09 6.72 -13.36
C PRO A 118 -14.71 7.65 -12.32
N ASP A 119 -14.60 7.31 -11.04
CA ASP A 119 -14.99 8.22 -9.97
C ASP A 119 -14.10 9.48 -9.94
N TYR A 120 -14.56 10.50 -9.21
CA TYR A 120 -13.91 11.81 -9.12
C TYR A 120 -12.47 11.72 -8.61
N ALA A 121 -12.19 10.87 -7.62
CA ALA A 121 -10.86 10.72 -7.05
C ALA A 121 -9.91 10.01 -8.02
N SER A 122 -10.38 8.95 -8.68
CA SER A 122 -9.61 8.17 -9.64
C SER A 122 -9.21 9.00 -10.87
N ILE A 123 -10.16 9.70 -11.49
CA ILE A 123 -9.85 10.58 -12.63
C ILE A 123 -9.02 11.79 -12.19
N GLY A 124 -9.32 12.34 -11.01
CA GLY A 124 -8.61 13.46 -10.42
C GLY A 124 -7.14 13.16 -10.18
N ALA A 125 -6.82 12.00 -9.61
CA ALA A 125 -5.45 11.56 -9.38
C ALA A 125 -4.66 11.43 -10.69
N TRP A 126 -5.27 10.85 -11.72
CA TRP A 126 -4.65 10.69 -13.03
C TRP A 126 -4.43 12.05 -13.73
N LEU A 127 -5.43 12.94 -13.73
CA LEU A 127 -5.32 14.28 -14.30
C LEU A 127 -4.27 15.12 -13.59
N PHE A 128 -4.28 15.08 -12.26
CA PHE A 128 -3.32 15.80 -11.42
C PHE A 128 -1.89 15.36 -11.72
N HIS A 129 -1.63 14.06 -11.73
CA HIS A 129 -0.30 13.52 -12.03
C HIS A 129 0.13 13.84 -13.48
N THR A 130 -0.77 13.67 -14.45
CA THR A 130 -0.46 13.96 -15.87
C THR A 130 -0.10 15.43 -16.10
N ALA A 131 -0.76 16.37 -15.42
CA ALA A 131 -0.51 17.79 -15.63
C ALA A 131 0.60 18.38 -14.74
N THR A 132 0.84 17.83 -13.56
CA THR A 132 1.79 18.39 -12.59
C THR A 132 3.07 17.57 -12.43
N GLY A 133 3.04 16.27 -12.77
CA GLY A 133 4.11 15.33 -12.45
C GLY A 133 4.21 14.98 -10.97
N GLU A 134 3.27 15.45 -10.14
CA GLU A 134 3.23 15.22 -8.69
C GLU A 134 2.10 14.23 -8.34
N PRO A 135 2.25 13.41 -7.28
CA PRO A 135 1.17 12.58 -6.79
C PRO A 135 0.10 13.43 -6.10
N LEU A 136 -1.17 13.08 -6.28
CA LEU A 136 -2.29 13.71 -5.57
C LEU A 136 -2.39 13.16 -4.14
N ASP A 137 -2.53 14.04 -3.14
CA ASP A 137 -2.92 13.64 -1.78
C ASP A 137 -4.46 13.53 -1.69
N PRO A 138 -5.03 12.33 -1.51
CA PRO A 138 -6.48 12.15 -1.43
C PRO A 138 -7.14 12.93 -0.29
N LYS A 139 -6.41 13.25 0.78
CA LYS A 139 -6.95 14.01 1.91
C LYS A 139 -7.20 15.48 1.58
N GLY A 140 -6.58 16.00 0.51
CA GLY A 140 -6.76 17.37 0.05
C GLY A 140 -7.97 17.58 -0.86
N ILE A 141 -8.60 16.49 -1.31
CA ILE A 141 -9.72 16.51 -2.25
C ILE A 141 -10.96 17.10 -1.57
N ARG A 142 -11.58 18.07 -2.23
CA ARG A 142 -12.87 18.68 -1.85
C ARG A 142 -13.77 18.71 -3.08
N GLU A 143 -14.44 17.59 -3.32
CA GLU A 143 -15.27 17.37 -4.51
C GLU A 143 -16.42 18.39 -4.61
N GLU A 144 -17.08 18.72 -3.50
CA GLU A 144 -18.15 19.73 -3.45
C GLU A 144 -17.68 21.13 -3.92
N GLU A 145 -16.39 21.43 -3.77
CA GLU A 145 -15.79 22.69 -4.22
C GLU A 145 -15.17 22.62 -5.63
N SER A 146 -15.20 21.43 -6.25
CA SER A 146 -14.46 21.08 -7.46
C SER A 146 -12.94 21.23 -7.30
N TYR A 147 -12.40 21.03 -6.08
CA TYR A 147 -10.98 21.19 -5.77
C TYR A 147 -10.30 19.83 -5.62
N LEU A 148 -9.25 19.58 -6.40
CA LEU A 148 -8.45 18.36 -6.30
C LEU A 148 -7.35 18.51 -5.25
N GLY A 149 -6.60 19.60 -5.31
CA GLY A 149 -5.41 19.75 -4.49
C GLY A 149 -4.51 20.86 -4.99
N GLU A 150 -3.30 20.91 -4.45
CA GLU A 150 -2.26 21.83 -4.88
C GLU A 150 -0.97 21.10 -5.20
N SER A 151 -0.26 21.61 -6.21
CA SER A 151 1.12 21.24 -6.54
C SER A 151 2.07 22.38 -6.16
N ALA A 152 3.35 22.25 -6.50
CA ALA A 152 4.31 23.34 -6.32
C ALA A 152 3.90 24.64 -7.05
N GLY A 153 3.24 24.52 -8.20
CA GLY A 153 2.93 25.66 -9.08
C GLY A 153 1.44 26.00 -9.26
N PHE A 154 0.53 25.10 -8.87
CA PHE A 154 -0.89 25.23 -9.19
C PHE A 154 -1.81 24.85 -8.02
N HIS A 155 -2.94 25.55 -7.94
CA HIS A 155 -4.18 24.97 -7.43
C HIS A 155 -4.88 24.24 -8.57
N VAL A 156 -5.25 22.98 -8.36
CA VAL A 156 -5.86 22.13 -9.38
C VAL A 156 -7.34 21.91 -9.05
N TRP A 157 -8.18 22.13 -10.05
CA TRP A 157 -9.64 22.07 -9.96
C TRP A 157 -10.18 21.11 -11.02
N LEU A 158 -11.26 20.41 -10.70
CA LEU A 158 -11.91 19.46 -11.58
C LEU A 158 -13.42 19.64 -11.54
N ILE A 159 -14.01 20.05 -12.67
CA ILE A 159 -15.46 20.09 -12.85
C ILE A 159 -15.86 18.78 -13.54
N TYR A 160 -16.30 17.81 -12.74
CA TYR A 160 -16.58 16.46 -13.20
C TYR A 160 -17.61 15.78 -12.30
N GLN A 161 -18.48 14.99 -12.92
CA GLN A 161 -19.25 13.94 -12.26
C GLN A 161 -19.26 12.73 -13.22
N PRO A 162 -19.31 11.48 -12.72
CA PRO A 162 -19.25 10.27 -13.53
C PRO A 162 -20.57 9.99 -14.30
N GLU A 163 -21.28 11.02 -14.74
CA GLU A 163 -22.51 10.94 -15.51
C GLU A 163 -22.38 11.65 -16.86
N LEU A 164 -22.65 10.92 -17.93
CA LEU A 164 -22.52 11.45 -19.30
C LEU A 164 -23.42 12.66 -19.57
N ASP A 165 -24.63 12.68 -19.00
CA ASP A 165 -25.56 13.81 -19.13
C ASP A 165 -25.01 15.08 -18.45
N PHE A 166 -24.34 14.93 -17.30
CA PHE A 166 -23.64 16.04 -16.66
C PHE A 166 -22.49 16.54 -17.53
N LEU A 167 -21.63 15.65 -18.03
CA LEU A 167 -20.47 16.02 -18.86
C LEU A 167 -20.86 16.75 -20.16
N LYS A 168 -22.05 16.47 -20.70
CA LYS A 168 -22.63 17.15 -21.87
C LYS A 168 -23.37 18.45 -21.52
N SER A 169 -23.69 18.66 -20.25
CA SER A 169 -24.44 19.81 -19.79
C SER A 169 -23.60 21.09 -19.82
N ARG A 170 -24.29 22.22 -19.69
CA ARG A 170 -23.64 23.53 -19.52
C ARG A 170 -22.97 23.67 -18.15
N ASP A 171 -23.40 22.89 -17.17
CA ASP A 171 -22.94 22.97 -15.79
C ASP A 171 -21.55 22.36 -15.61
N ALA A 172 -21.14 21.47 -16.52
CA ALA A 172 -19.79 20.93 -16.55
C ALA A 172 -18.75 21.89 -17.18
N ALA A 173 -19.15 23.03 -17.74
CA ALA A 173 -18.23 23.95 -18.40
C ALA A 173 -17.55 24.91 -17.41
N LEU A 174 -16.30 25.26 -17.66
CA LEU A 174 -15.64 26.38 -16.97
C LEU A 174 -16.34 27.70 -17.33
N THR A 175 -16.88 28.36 -16.30
CA THR A 175 -17.56 29.66 -16.39
C THR A 175 -16.69 30.79 -15.84
N LEU A 176 -17.05 32.04 -16.18
CA LEU A 176 -16.36 33.21 -15.63
C LEU A 176 -16.56 33.34 -14.12
N SER A 177 -17.77 33.10 -13.60
CA SER A 177 -18.05 33.17 -12.17
C SER A 177 -17.24 32.15 -11.36
N PHE A 178 -17.04 30.94 -11.91
CA PHE A 178 -16.15 29.95 -11.29
C PHE A 178 -14.70 30.45 -11.28
N ALA A 179 -14.22 30.99 -12.41
CA ALA A 179 -12.86 31.51 -12.53
C ALA A 179 -12.61 32.70 -11.57
N GLU A 180 -13.57 33.61 -11.43
CA GLU A 180 -13.49 34.74 -10.51
C GLU A 180 -13.41 34.26 -9.05
N ARG A 181 -14.30 33.34 -8.65
CA ARG A 181 -14.32 32.74 -7.31
C ARG A 181 -12.99 32.10 -6.93
N ILE A 182 -12.45 31.23 -7.78
CA ILE A 182 -11.20 30.54 -7.44
C ILE A 182 -10.01 31.50 -7.41
N SER A 183 -10.04 32.55 -8.24
CA SER A 183 -8.97 33.53 -8.33
C SER A 183 -8.83 34.40 -7.08
N GLU A 184 -9.72 34.30 -6.09
CA GLU A 184 -9.53 34.95 -4.79
C GLU A 184 -8.25 34.47 -4.09
N ARG A 185 -7.81 33.23 -4.36
CA ARG A 185 -6.48 32.76 -3.98
C ARG A 185 -5.46 33.22 -5.02
N LYS A 186 -4.37 33.85 -4.58
CA LYS A 186 -3.38 34.49 -5.45
C LYS A 186 -1.96 33.94 -5.27
N ASP A 187 -1.79 32.95 -4.41
CA ASP A 187 -0.50 32.34 -4.11
C ASP A 187 0.01 31.45 -5.25
N LYS A 188 -0.90 30.83 -6.03
CA LYS A 188 -0.57 29.97 -7.17
C LYS A 188 -1.48 30.24 -8.36
N ARG A 189 -1.08 29.76 -9.55
CA ARG A 189 -1.98 29.72 -10.71
C ARG A 189 -3.06 28.66 -10.51
N HIS A 190 -4.16 28.77 -11.23
CA HIS A 190 -5.27 27.81 -11.17
C HIS A 190 -5.32 27.00 -12.45
N LEU A 191 -5.21 25.69 -12.35
CA LEU A 191 -5.43 24.77 -13.46
C LEU A 191 -6.81 24.14 -13.30
N VAL A 192 -7.70 24.36 -14.26
CA VAL A 192 -9.08 23.85 -14.21
C VAL A 192 -9.32 22.83 -15.32
N PHE A 193 -9.62 21.61 -14.91
CA PHE A 193 -10.10 20.54 -15.78
C PHE A 193 -11.61 20.62 -15.95
N ALA A 194 -12.05 20.73 -17.20
CA ALA A 194 -13.48 20.75 -17.56
C ALA A 194 -13.68 20.29 -19.01
N PRO A 195 -14.78 19.59 -19.36
CA PRO A 195 -15.12 19.21 -20.74
C PRO A 195 -15.13 20.38 -21.72
N ALA A 196 -15.62 21.53 -21.26
CA ALA A 196 -15.79 22.73 -22.07
C ALA A 196 -15.49 23.99 -21.27
N ARG A 197 -15.45 25.12 -21.99
CA ARG A 197 -15.22 26.45 -21.43
C ARG A 197 -16.13 27.47 -22.12
N PHE A 198 -16.82 28.29 -21.34
CA PHE A 198 -17.68 29.38 -21.84
C PHE A 198 -17.12 30.78 -21.61
N VAL A 199 -15.85 30.87 -21.22
CA VAL A 199 -15.15 32.13 -20.96
C VAL A 199 -13.90 32.24 -21.84
N PRO A 200 -13.65 33.35 -22.57
CA PRO A 200 -12.46 33.52 -23.42
C PRO A 200 -11.12 33.59 -22.66
N ASN A 201 -10.01 33.19 -23.29
CA ASN A 201 -8.69 33.13 -22.63
C ASN A 201 -8.22 34.51 -22.17
N LYS A 202 -8.56 35.57 -22.92
CA LYS A 202 -8.26 36.96 -22.54
C LYS A 202 -8.83 37.37 -21.18
N MET A 203 -9.90 36.69 -20.71
CA MET A 203 -10.50 36.94 -19.40
C MET A 203 -9.93 36.03 -18.31
N LEU A 204 -9.44 34.84 -18.68
CA LEU A 204 -8.85 33.90 -17.72
C LEU A 204 -7.40 34.27 -17.36
N LEU A 205 -6.62 34.78 -18.31
CA LEU A 205 -5.21 35.13 -18.10
C LEU A 205 -4.99 36.12 -16.94
N PRO A 206 -5.74 37.23 -16.82
CA PRO A 206 -5.59 38.15 -15.68
C PRO A 206 -6.01 37.54 -14.33
N LEU A 207 -6.86 36.49 -14.36
CA LEU A 207 -7.29 35.78 -13.17
C LEU A 207 -6.28 34.69 -12.74
N GLY A 208 -5.22 34.45 -13.53
CA GLY A 208 -4.27 33.37 -13.29
C GLY A 208 -4.86 31.98 -13.49
N VAL A 209 -5.94 31.87 -14.27
CA VAL A 209 -6.68 30.64 -14.52
C VAL A 209 -6.32 30.07 -15.90
N GLU A 210 -6.05 28.78 -15.95
CA GLU A 210 -5.75 28.00 -17.15
C GLU A 210 -6.78 26.88 -17.29
N HIS A 211 -7.32 26.72 -18.49
CA HIS A 211 -8.26 25.64 -18.81
C HIS A 211 -7.51 24.49 -19.44
N ALA A 212 -7.67 23.30 -18.87
CA ALA A 212 -7.26 22.03 -19.47
C ALA A 212 -8.52 21.22 -19.84
N PRO A 213 -8.69 20.84 -21.12
CA PRO A 213 -9.82 19.99 -21.49
C PRO A 213 -9.65 18.60 -20.87
N LEU A 214 -10.75 17.98 -20.47
CA LEU A 214 -10.74 16.55 -20.18
C LEU A 214 -10.39 15.75 -21.46
N PRO A 215 -9.73 14.60 -21.35
CA PRO A 215 -9.40 13.76 -22.49
C PRO A 215 -10.61 13.52 -23.40
N PHE A 216 -10.38 13.76 -24.70
CA PHE A 216 -11.40 14.10 -25.68
C PHE A 216 -12.49 13.04 -25.93
N ALA A 217 -12.30 11.81 -25.44
CA ALA A 217 -13.22 10.73 -25.74
C ALA A 217 -14.19 10.41 -24.58
N LEU A 218 -14.08 11.11 -23.45
CA LEU A 218 -15.05 11.02 -22.35
C LEU A 218 -16.50 11.41 -22.69
N TYR A 219 -16.75 12.16 -23.78
CA TYR A 219 -18.08 12.73 -24.06
C TYR A 219 -18.48 12.86 -25.54
N ARG A 220 -17.73 12.25 -26.47
CA ARG A 220 -18.03 12.29 -27.91
C ARG A 220 -18.34 10.89 -28.43
N PHE A 221 -19.62 10.55 -28.54
CA PHE A 221 -20.03 9.44 -29.41
C PHE A 221 -20.09 9.95 -30.86
N GLU A 222 -19.50 9.18 -31.77
CA GLU A 222 -19.83 9.28 -33.20
C GLU A 222 -21.33 9.03 -33.35
N LYS A 223 -22.03 9.95 -34.02
CA LYS A 223 -23.34 9.63 -34.57
C LYS A 223 -23.10 8.67 -35.72
N GLU A 224 -23.61 7.44 -35.64
CA GLU A 224 -24.00 6.71 -36.84
C GLU A 224 -25.12 7.46 -37.58
#